data_AF-A0A9C7RQ14-F1
#
_entry.id   AF-A0A9C7RQ14-F1
#
_cell.length_a   1.000
_cell.length_b   1.000
_cell.length_c   1.000
_cell.angle_alpha   90.00
_cell.angle_beta   90.00
_cell.angle_gamma   90.00
#
_symmetry.space_group_name_H-M   'P 1'
#
loop_
_entity.id
_entity.type
_entity.pdbx_description
1 polymer ?
#
loop_
_entity_poly.entity_id
_entity_poly.type
_entity_poly.pdbx_seq_one_letter_code
_entity_poly.pdbx_strand_id
1 'polypeptide(L)'
;MRKFFLVILLIVAILGFSKYTFYLVSHGGPADPFWGVVMKGMKDAAEKYGVEAIYLGPEKYSLKEFIDLVNSAIARKPDGLIVTITNPVALDEPLRKAIKMGIPVVAINVPDTRPPEEAIPYLVYVGMDEYLAGVYAARRMLQEFTPKRAVVAIHEPGHAGLEARAKGIIDVLSKKNIPVEKLDITTDPTKALTIMKSYLMKHPDTDAIFTLGPLGAHPAIQLVEEEGLVGKVKIGAIDLTTKITDAIKKGIVVFTIDQQQYLQGYLPVIFLYLYKEYGLIPHEKVLTGPSIVDKSNVEIVEKTVKMGYR
;
A
#
# COMPACT_ATOMS: atom_id res chain seq x y z
N MET A 1 35.23 -50.00 41.54
CA MET A 1 34.43 -48.78 41.78
C MET A 1 34.72 -47.76 40.68
N ARG A 2 33.91 -47.73 39.61
CA ARG A 2 34.03 -46.74 38.51
C ARG A 2 33.26 -45.48 38.91
N LYS A 3 33.97 -44.36 39.08
CA LYS A 3 33.35 -43.04 39.29
C LYS A 3 32.94 -42.47 37.92
N PHE A 4 31.65 -42.35 37.68
CA PHE A 4 31.10 -41.58 36.57
C PHE A 4 31.20 -40.09 36.90
N PHE A 5 31.93 -39.33 36.09
CA PHE A 5 31.83 -37.87 36.07
C PHE A 5 30.67 -37.50 35.16
N LEU A 6 29.59 -36.94 35.75
CA LEU A 6 28.49 -36.34 35.02
C LEU A 6 28.93 -34.92 34.62
N VAL A 7 29.26 -34.72 33.34
CA VAL A 7 29.45 -33.38 32.78
C VAL A 7 28.07 -32.81 32.50
N ILE A 8 27.63 -31.85 33.31
CA ILE A 8 26.43 -31.06 33.05
C ILE A 8 26.79 -30.05 31.96
N LEU A 9 26.30 -30.28 30.74
CA LEU A 9 26.40 -29.34 29.64
C LEU A 9 25.41 -28.20 29.90
N LEU A 10 25.92 -27.04 30.33
CA LEU A 10 25.12 -25.84 30.50
C LEU A 10 24.77 -25.29 29.10
N ILE A 11 23.58 -25.59 28.60
CA ILE A 11 23.05 -24.95 27.39
C ILE A 11 22.66 -23.52 27.79
N VAL A 12 23.58 -22.57 27.59
CA VAL A 12 23.25 -21.15 27.62
C VAL A 12 22.46 -20.87 26.35
N ALA A 13 21.14 -20.74 26.49
CA ALA A 13 20.33 -20.12 25.46
C ALA A 13 20.79 -18.66 25.35
N ILE A 14 21.58 -18.34 24.32
CA ILE A 14 21.88 -16.97 23.95
C ILE A 14 20.55 -16.37 23.48
N LEU A 15 19.84 -15.69 24.37
CA LEU A 15 18.79 -14.76 23.98
C LEU A 15 19.48 -13.68 23.15
N GLY A 16 19.37 -13.77 21.84
CA GLY A 16 19.85 -12.73 20.94
C GLY A 16 19.05 -11.47 21.20
N PHE A 17 19.66 -10.49 21.87
CA PHE A 17 19.08 -9.16 21.96
C PHE A 17 19.16 -8.52 20.57
N SER A 18 18.02 -8.07 20.03
CA SER A 18 18.00 -7.28 18.81
C SER A 18 18.76 -5.98 19.06
N LYS A 19 19.57 -5.55 18.09
CA LYS A 19 20.39 -4.34 18.25
C LYS A 19 19.55 -3.05 18.20
N TYR A 20 18.49 -3.07 17.41
CA TYR A 20 17.54 -1.97 17.24
C TYR A 20 16.11 -2.48 17.21
N THR A 21 15.18 -1.68 17.72
CA THR A 21 13.74 -1.92 17.58
C THR A 21 13.11 -0.84 16.71
N PHE A 22 12.54 -1.24 15.57
CA PHE A 22 11.82 -0.36 14.64
C PHE A 22 10.33 -0.64 14.69
N TYR A 23 9.51 0.42 14.66
CA TYR A 23 8.06 0.28 14.51
C TYR A 23 7.65 0.66 13.09
N LEU A 24 6.84 -0.16 12.45
CA LEU A 24 6.13 0.18 11.23
C LEU A 24 4.65 0.36 11.57
N VAL A 25 4.17 1.61 11.51
CA VAL A 25 2.78 1.96 11.80
C VAL A 25 2.10 2.39 10.52
N SER A 26 1.14 1.61 10.05
CA SER A 26 0.40 1.89 8.82
C SER A 26 -1.09 2.09 9.10
N HIS A 27 -1.78 2.63 8.12
CA HIS A 27 -3.23 2.88 8.19
C HIS A 27 -4.09 1.63 7.95
N GLY A 28 -3.49 0.47 7.67
CA GLY A 28 -4.23 -0.77 7.45
C GLY A 28 -3.52 -2.00 8.02
N GLY A 29 -4.31 -3.00 8.36
CA GLY A 29 -3.86 -4.26 8.94
C GLY A 29 -4.03 -5.46 7.99
N PRO A 30 -3.90 -6.68 8.52
CA PRO A 30 -3.98 -7.93 7.74
C PRO A 30 -5.30 -8.16 6.98
N ALA A 31 -6.37 -7.44 7.34
CA ALA A 31 -7.66 -7.55 6.65
C ALA A 31 -7.62 -6.98 5.22
N ASP A 32 -6.68 -6.08 4.93
CA ASP A 32 -6.37 -5.65 3.57
C ASP A 32 -5.17 -6.45 3.03
N PRO A 33 -5.37 -7.22 1.92
CA PRO A 33 -4.32 -8.04 1.31
C PRO A 33 -3.02 -7.29 0.98
N PHE A 34 -3.08 -5.97 0.78
CA PHE A 34 -1.90 -5.13 0.54
C PHE A 34 -0.86 -5.27 1.67
N TRP A 35 -1.31 -5.19 2.93
CA TRP A 35 -0.41 -5.07 4.07
C TRP A 35 0.29 -6.38 4.43
N GLY A 36 -0.29 -7.54 4.09
CA GLY A 36 0.38 -8.82 4.28
C GLY A 36 1.71 -8.90 3.53
N VAL A 37 1.79 -8.32 2.33
CA VAL A 37 3.01 -8.27 1.51
C VAL A 37 4.04 -7.30 2.10
N VAL A 38 3.59 -6.15 2.62
CA VAL A 38 4.44 -5.18 3.34
C VAL A 38 5.03 -5.81 4.60
N MET A 39 4.20 -6.49 5.42
CA MET A 39 4.65 -7.20 6.63
C MET A 39 5.70 -8.24 6.31
N LYS A 40 5.54 -8.98 5.20
CA LYS A 40 6.55 -9.94 4.75
C LYS A 40 7.88 -9.24 4.42
N GLY A 41 7.85 -8.13 3.68
CA GLY A 41 9.05 -7.34 3.38
C GLY A 41 9.75 -6.84 4.65
N MET A 42 8.98 -6.30 5.58
CA MET A 42 9.48 -5.85 6.88
C MET A 42 10.16 -6.99 7.65
N LYS A 43 9.50 -8.16 7.72
CA LYS A 43 10.00 -9.33 8.44
C LYS A 43 11.29 -9.88 7.82
N ASP A 44 11.33 -10.04 6.50
CA ASP A 44 12.51 -10.57 5.81
C ASP A 44 13.73 -9.64 5.99
N ALA A 45 13.53 -8.32 5.99
CA ALA A 45 14.59 -7.36 6.30
C ALA A 45 15.02 -7.43 7.77
N ALA A 46 14.06 -7.52 8.70
CA ALA A 46 14.34 -7.62 10.13
C ALA A 46 15.20 -8.85 10.45
N GLU A 47 14.84 -10.01 9.91
CA GLU A 47 15.60 -11.25 10.05
C GLU A 47 17.01 -11.14 9.47
N LYS A 48 17.15 -10.54 8.29
CA LYS A 48 18.45 -10.40 7.61
C LYS A 48 19.43 -9.50 8.38
N TYR A 49 18.95 -8.45 9.02
CA TYR A 49 19.78 -7.46 9.70
C TYR A 49 19.80 -7.62 11.23
N GLY A 50 19.13 -8.63 11.77
CA GLY A 50 19.12 -8.90 13.22
C GLY A 50 18.49 -7.78 14.04
N VAL A 51 17.48 -7.10 13.48
CA VAL A 51 16.71 -6.05 14.17
C VAL A 51 15.33 -6.58 14.55
N GLU A 52 14.70 -5.97 15.55
CA GLU A 52 13.30 -6.21 15.85
C GLU A 52 12.45 -5.22 15.05
N ALA A 53 11.46 -5.71 14.31
CA ALA A 53 10.51 -4.87 13.59
C ALA A 53 9.08 -5.21 14.03
N ILE A 54 8.38 -4.22 14.56
CA ILE A 54 7.03 -4.37 15.11
C ILE A 54 6.05 -3.66 14.18
N TYR A 55 5.11 -4.41 13.63
CA TYR A 55 4.03 -3.86 12.81
C TYR A 55 2.84 -3.48 13.68
N LEU A 56 2.30 -2.28 13.48
CA LEU A 56 1.03 -1.81 14.03
C LEU A 56 0.15 -1.29 12.90
N GLY A 57 -1.10 -1.71 12.87
CA GLY A 57 -2.11 -1.18 11.96
C GLY A 57 -3.51 -1.56 12.44
N PRO A 58 -4.53 -0.73 12.17
CA PRO A 58 -5.89 -1.02 12.59
C PRO A 58 -6.45 -2.19 11.79
N GLU A 59 -7.42 -2.93 12.37
CA GLU A 59 -8.06 -4.05 11.65
C GLU A 59 -8.83 -3.56 10.42
N LYS A 60 -9.48 -2.40 10.54
CA LYS A 60 -10.13 -1.67 9.44
C LYS A 60 -9.70 -0.21 9.51
N TYR A 61 -9.64 0.47 8.36
CA TYR A 61 -9.22 1.87 8.34
C TYR A 61 -10.06 2.74 9.28
N SER A 62 -9.37 3.38 10.21
CA SER A 62 -9.88 4.33 11.19
C SER A 62 -8.77 5.33 11.47
N LEU A 63 -8.94 6.57 11.02
CA LEU A 63 -7.92 7.61 11.19
C LEU A 63 -7.59 7.83 12.67
N LYS A 64 -8.59 7.78 13.55
CA LYS A 64 -8.39 7.93 14.99
C LYS A 64 -7.52 6.80 15.56
N GLU A 65 -7.87 5.55 15.28
CA GLU A 65 -7.13 4.39 15.77
C GLU A 65 -5.70 4.37 15.22
N PHE A 66 -5.54 4.70 13.95
CA PHE A 66 -4.21 4.84 13.34
C PHE A 66 -3.35 5.88 14.05
N ILE A 67 -3.87 7.07 14.36
CA ILE A 67 -3.15 8.11 15.11
C ILE A 67 -2.82 7.63 16.53
N ASP A 68 -3.74 6.93 17.20
CA ASP A 68 -3.51 6.35 18.52
C ASP A 68 -2.36 5.33 18.49
N LEU A 69 -2.28 4.50 17.44
CA LEU A 69 -1.17 3.56 17.22
C LEU A 69 0.16 4.27 16.95
N VAL A 70 0.16 5.35 16.16
CA VAL A 70 1.36 6.17 15.92
C VAL A 70 1.87 6.76 17.24
N ASN A 71 0.99 7.36 18.04
CA ASN A 71 1.35 7.91 19.34
C ASN A 71 1.86 6.84 20.31
N SER A 72 1.24 5.66 20.31
CA SER A 72 1.67 4.51 21.11
C SER A 72 3.08 4.05 20.72
N ALA A 73 3.37 3.93 19.42
CA ALA A 73 4.71 3.60 18.93
C ALA A 73 5.74 4.65 19.35
N ILE A 74 5.44 5.94 19.18
CA ILE A 74 6.34 7.04 19.59
C ILE A 74 6.63 6.98 21.10
N ALA A 75 5.62 6.69 21.92
CA ALA A 75 5.77 6.58 23.37
C ALA A 75 6.71 5.44 23.82
N ARG A 76 6.86 4.40 23.00
CA ARG A 76 7.83 3.31 23.21
C ARG A 76 9.29 3.74 22.95
N LYS A 77 9.50 4.91 22.34
CA LYS A 77 10.83 5.47 21.99
C LYS A 77 11.68 4.49 21.16
N PRO A 78 11.18 4.00 20.01
CA PRO A 78 11.92 3.06 19.19
C PRO A 78 13.16 3.71 18.56
N ASP A 79 14.07 2.88 18.07
CA ASP A 79 15.26 3.32 17.35
C ASP A 79 14.97 3.92 15.99
N GLY A 80 13.75 3.72 15.48
CA GLY A 80 13.24 4.29 14.25
C GLY A 80 11.75 4.00 14.05
N LEU A 81 11.09 4.88 13.29
CA LEU A 81 9.66 4.81 13.00
C LEU A 81 9.46 4.82 11.47
N ILE A 82 8.70 3.85 10.99
CA ILE A 82 8.25 3.74 9.61
C ILE A 82 6.74 4.01 9.62
N VAL A 83 6.24 4.92 8.79
CA VAL A 83 4.85 5.39 8.89
C VAL A 83 4.22 5.76 7.55
N THR A 84 2.91 5.53 7.40
CA THR A 84 2.14 6.00 6.23
C THR A 84 1.54 7.38 6.47
N ILE A 85 1.51 8.28 5.47
CA ILE A 85 0.98 9.65 5.65
C ILE A 85 -0.39 9.84 4.97
N THR A 86 -1.42 9.13 5.45
CA THR A 86 -2.77 9.18 4.85
C THR A 86 -3.51 10.50 5.07
N ASN A 87 -3.17 11.20 6.15
CA ASN A 87 -3.67 12.53 6.46
C ASN A 87 -2.51 13.39 6.99
N PRO A 88 -1.86 14.19 6.13
CA PRO A 88 -0.71 14.99 6.52
C PRO A 88 -0.97 15.93 7.69
N VAL A 89 -2.16 16.55 7.74
CA VAL A 89 -2.53 17.50 8.80
C VAL A 89 -2.61 16.81 10.15
N ALA A 90 -3.27 15.66 10.23
CA ALA A 90 -3.46 14.94 11.48
C ALA A 90 -2.18 14.25 11.99
N LEU A 91 -1.24 13.94 11.09
CA LEU A 91 0.04 13.30 11.42
C LEU A 91 1.19 14.28 11.66
N ASP A 92 1.03 15.56 11.30
CA ASP A 92 2.11 16.55 11.37
C ASP A 92 2.67 16.71 12.78
N GLU A 93 1.80 17.02 13.76
CA GLU A 93 2.24 17.22 15.14
C GLU A 93 2.86 15.95 15.75
N PRO A 94 2.22 14.75 15.70
CA PRO A 94 2.81 13.52 16.22
C PRO A 94 4.20 13.22 15.63
N LEU A 95 4.36 13.31 14.31
CA LEU A 95 5.61 12.93 13.65
C LEU A 95 6.71 13.98 13.86
N ARG A 96 6.39 15.28 13.85
CA ARG A 96 7.36 16.32 14.24
C ARG A 96 7.82 16.16 15.69
N LYS A 97 6.94 15.72 16.60
CA LYS A 97 7.30 15.40 17.99
C LYS A 97 8.27 14.22 18.04
N ALA A 98 8.01 13.14 17.31
CA ALA A 98 8.93 11.99 17.22
C ALA A 98 10.32 12.39 16.74
N ILE A 99 10.39 13.21 15.67
CA ILE A 99 11.64 13.72 15.11
C ILE A 99 12.39 14.58 16.13
N LYS A 100 11.70 15.48 16.84
CA LYS A 100 12.30 16.29 17.93
C LYS A 100 12.84 15.44 19.09
N MET A 101 12.28 14.25 19.32
CA MET A 101 12.78 13.28 20.29
C MET A 101 14.01 12.49 19.80
N GLY A 102 14.46 12.72 18.56
CA GLY A 102 15.59 12.02 17.95
C GLY A 102 15.23 10.68 17.31
N ILE A 103 13.94 10.38 17.14
CA ILE A 103 13.50 9.15 16.46
C ILE A 103 13.58 9.39 14.95
N PRO A 104 14.42 8.67 14.19
CA PRO A 104 14.44 8.78 12.74
C PRO A 104 13.13 8.25 12.16
N VAL A 105 12.49 9.03 11.28
CA VAL A 105 11.21 8.69 10.65
C VAL A 105 11.41 8.43 9.17
N VAL A 106 10.86 7.33 8.65
CA VAL A 106 10.78 7.01 7.22
C VAL A 106 9.31 6.94 6.83
N ALA A 107 8.91 7.66 5.78
CA ALA A 107 7.55 7.58 5.25
C ALA A 107 7.44 6.43 4.24
N ILE A 108 6.31 5.71 4.22
CA ILE A 108 6.05 4.66 3.23
C ILE A 108 4.65 4.77 2.65
N ASN A 109 4.45 4.17 1.48
CA ASN A 109 3.17 3.99 0.80
C ASN A 109 2.49 5.30 0.39
N VAL A 110 2.07 6.12 1.34
CA VAL A 110 1.48 7.43 1.11
C VAL A 110 2.45 8.51 1.59
N PRO A 111 2.93 9.40 0.70
CA PRO A 111 3.77 10.50 1.09
C PRO A 111 2.94 11.63 1.71
N ASP A 112 3.59 12.54 2.41
CA ASP A 112 3.01 13.86 2.66
C ASP A 112 2.82 14.57 1.30
N THR A 113 1.58 14.91 0.96
CA THR A 113 1.22 15.52 -0.32
C THR A 113 1.27 17.05 -0.29
N ARG A 114 1.57 17.67 0.86
CA ARG A 114 1.74 19.12 0.97
C ARG A 114 3.05 19.59 0.33
N PRO A 115 3.18 20.90 0.04
CA PRO A 115 4.44 21.48 -0.43
C PRO A 115 5.63 21.18 0.51
N PRO A 116 6.86 21.05 -0.02
CA PRO A 116 8.04 20.68 0.78
C PRO A 116 8.27 21.53 2.03
N GLU A 117 7.94 22.81 1.98
CA GLU A 117 8.06 23.77 3.08
C GLU A 117 7.08 23.50 4.25
N GLU A 118 5.95 22.85 3.97
CA GLU A 118 4.94 22.46 4.96
C GLU A 118 5.06 20.99 5.36
N ALA A 119 5.76 20.19 4.56
CA ALA A 119 5.84 18.75 4.71
C ALA A 119 6.54 18.33 6.02
N ILE A 120 6.15 17.16 6.51
CA ILE A 120 6.80 16.51 7.65
C ILE A 120 8.24 16.15 7.24
N PRO A 121 9.27 16.54 8.02
CA PRO A 121 10.67 16.35 7.64
C PRO A 121 11.15 14.92 8.00
N TYR A 122 10.48 13.91 7.48
CA TYR A 122 10.96 12.52 7.53
C TYR A 122 12.21 12.36 6.65
N LEU A 123 13.02 11.33 6.93
CA LEU A 123 14.31 11.10 6.29
C LEU A 123 14.22 10.79 4.80
N VAL A 124 13.30 9.90 4.43
CA VAL A 124 13.06 9.46 3.06
C VAL A 124 11.64 8.93 2.94
N TYR A 125 11.06 9.02 1.74
CA TYR A 125 9.82 8.33 1.39
C TYR A 125 10.09 7.10 0.52
N VAL A 126 9.45 5.97 0.82
CA VAL A 126 9.50 4.74 0.02
C VAL A 126 8.10 4.34 -0.45
N GLY A 127 7.86 4.37 -1.76
CA GLY A 127 6.56 4.03 -2.30
C GLY A 127 6.37 4.48 -3.73
N MET A 128 5.17 4.86 -4.10
CA MET A 128 4.79 5.24 -5.45
C MET A 128 4.28 6.68 -5.50
N ASP A 129 4.55 7.40 -6.58
CA ASP A 129 3.87 8.67 -6.82
C ASP A 129 2.40 8.41 -7.17
N GLU A 130 1.51 8.76 -6.24
CA GLU A 130 0.10 8.41 -6.29
C GLU A 130 -0.67 9.14 -7.39
N TYR A 131 -0.33 10.39 -7.65
CA TYR A 131 -0.92 11.14 -8.76
C TYR A 131 -0.47 10.56 -10.09
N LEU A 132 0.84 10.29 -10.25
CA LEU A 132 1.37 9.69 -11.47
C LEU A 132 0.83 8.28 -11.70
N ALA A 133 0.58 7.49 -10.65
CA ALA A 133 -0.08 6.20 -10.77
C ALA A 133 -1.48 6.34 -11.37
N GLY A 134 -2.26 7.32 -10.90
CA GLY A 134 -3.57 7.64 -11.49
C GLY A 134 -3.48 8.08 -12.95
N VAL A 135 -2.52 8.95 -13.27
CA VAL A 135 -2.25 9.39 -14.65
C VAL A 135 -1.89 8.20 -15.55
N TYR A 136 -1.04 7.28 -15.07
CA TYR A 136 -0.60 6.11 -15.82
C TYR A 136 -1.74 5.12 -16.00
N ALA A 137 -2.58 4.91 -14.98
CA ALA A 137 -3.77 4.08 -15.09
C ALA A 137 -4.73 4.60 -16.18
N ALA A 138 -5.06 5.90 -16.16
CA ALA A 138 -5.93 6.47 -17.18
C ALA A 138 -5.33 6.40 -18.59
N ARG A 139 -4.02 6.68 -18.74
CA ARG A 139 -3.33 6.56 -20.03
C ARG A 139 -3.32 5.12 -20.54
N ARG A 140 -3.04 4.15 -19.67
CA ARG A 140 -3.05 2.73 -20.02
C ARG A 140 -4.44 2.29 -20.47
N MET A 141 -5.49 2.75 -19.80
CA MET A 141 -6.88 2.50 -20.23
C MET A 141 -7.14 3.04 -21.64
N LEU A 142 -6.74 4.29 -21.91
CA LEU A 142 -6.94 4.94 -23.20
C LEU A 142 -6.17 4.28 -24.36
N GLN A 143 -5.08 3.57 -24.07
CA GLN A 143 -4.38 2.75 -25.07
C GLN A 143 -5.17 1.48 -25.43
N GLU A 144 -6.02 1.00 -24.54
CA GLU A 144 -6.82 -0.23 -24.72
C GLU A 144 -8.19 0.07 -25.34
N PHE A 145 -8.82 1.15 -24.88
CA PHE A 145 -10.02 1.71 -25.50
C PHE A 145 -10.32 3.09 -24.92
N THR A 146 -11.16 3.85 -25.61
CA THR A 146 -11.73 5.10 -25.09
C THR A 146 -13.06 4.80 -24.40
N PRO A 147 -13.16 4.97 -23.06
CA PRO A 147 -14.43 4.81 -22.36
C PRO A 147 -15.46 5.85 -22.81
N LYS A 148 -16.73 5.45 -22.88
CA LYS A 148 -17.87 6.38 -22.93
C LYS A 148 -18.00 7.13 -21.61
N ARG A 149 -17.79 6.42 -20.50
CA ARG A 149 -17.85 6.98 -19.16
C ARG A 149 -17.10 6.09 -18.17
N ALA A 150 -16.39 6.74 -17.25
CA ALA A 150 -15.61 6.08 -16.22
C ALA A 150 -16.13 6.40 -14.81
N VAL A 151 -15.84 5.51 -13.87
CA VAL A 151 -15.98 5.74 -12.44
C VAL A 151 -14.67 5.43 -11.72
N VAL A 152 -14.34 6.22 -10.70
CA VAL A 152 -13.19 5.95 -9.82
C VAL A 152 -13.71 5.58 -8.43
N ALA A 153 -13.58 4.31 -8.05
CA ALA A 153 -14.07 3.78 -6.77
C ALA A 153 -13.05 3.97 -5.64
N ILE A 154 -13.42 4.74 -4.62
CA ILE A 154 -12.58 5.05 -3.45
C ILE A 154 -13.08 4.31 -2.21
N HIS A 155 -12.30 3.38 -1.68
CA HIS A 155 -12.65 2.55 -0.53
C HIS A 155 -12.42 3.22 0.82
N GLU A 156 -11.58 4.24 0.87
CA GLU A 156 -11.31 5.06 2.06
C GLU A 156 -11.40 6.56 1.69
N PRO A 157 -12.61 7.13 1.63
CA PRO A 157 -12.80 8.53 1.27
C PRO A 157 -12.01 9.48 2.16
N GLY A 158 -11.34 10.48 1.56
CA GLY A 158 -10.49 11.43 2.27
C GLY A 158 -9.07 10.94 2.58
N HIS A 159 -8.71 9.70 2.22
CA HIS A 159 -7.32 9.24 2.26
C HIS A 159 -6.49 9.94 1.17
N ALA A 160 -5.44 10.67 1.56
CA ALA A 160 -4.66 11.53 0.64
C ALA A 160 -4.11 10.81 -0.61
N GLY A 161 -3.55 9.60 -0.46
CA GLY A 161 -3.05 8.80 -1.59
C GLY A 161 -4.14 8.37 -2.58
N LEU A 162 -5.26 7.83 -2.11
CA LEU A 162 -6.40 7.48 -2.96
C LEU A 162 -7.00 8.70 -3.68
N GLU A 163 -7.13 9.84 -2.99
CA GLU A 163 -7.60 11.08 -3.62
C GLU A 163 -6.61 11.57 -4.70
N ALA A 164 -5.29 11.43 -4.47
CA ALA A 164 -4.27 11.76 -5.47
C ALA A 164 -4.35 10.84 -6.70
N ARG A 165 -4.51 9.52 -6.51
CA ARG A 165 -4.75 8.55 -7.60
C ARG A 165 -5.99 8.93 -8.40
N ALA A 166 -7.10 9.20 -7.71
CA ALA A 166 -8.36 9.58 -8.35
C ALA A 166 -8.20 10.88 -9.15
N LYS A 167 -7.53 11.88 -8.58
CA LYS A 167 -7.23 13.14 -9.26
C LYS A 167 -6.44 12.90 -10.55
N GLY A 168 -5.40 12.06 -10.51
CA GLY A 168 -4.60 11.72 -11.70
C GLY A 168 -5.43 11.09 -12.80
N ILE A 169 -6.36 10.20 -12.45
CA ILE A 169 -7.28 9.56 -13.42
C ILE A 169 -8.22 10.61 -14.02
N ILE A 170 -8.88 11.39 -13.16
CA ILE A 170 -9.87 12.39 -13.56
C ILE A 170 -9.23 13.44 -14.48
N ASP A 171 -8.07 13.99 -14.10
CA ASP A 171 -7.37 15.02 -14.89
C ASP A 171 -7.07 14.54 -16.32
N VAL A 172 -6.71 13.26 -16.51
CA VAL A 172 -6.42 12.70 -17.84
C VAL A 172 -7.68 12.50 -18.65
N LEU A 173 -8.73 11.91 -18.07
CA LEU A 173 -9.97 11.60 -18.78
C LEU A 173 -10.79 12.87 -19.10
N SER A 174 -10.87 13.82 -18.17
CA SER A 174 -11.57 15.09 -18.39
C SER A 174 -10.92 15.93 -19.50
N LYS A 175 -9.58 15.90 -19.64
CA LYS A 175 -8.88 16.53 -20.78
C LYS A 175 -9.25 15.93 -22.15
N LYS A 176 -9.82 14.73 -22.17
CA LYS A 176 -10.35 14.05 -23.36
C LYS A 176 -11.86 14.19 -23.50
N ASN A 177 -12.51 14.99 -22.66
CA ASN A 177 -13.96 15.14 -22.56
C ASN A 177 -14.69 13.81 -22.28
N ILE A 178 -14.04 12.88 -21.59
CA ILE A 178 -14.65 11.62 -21.15
C ILE A 178 -15.30 11.88 -19.78
N PRO A 179 -16.63 11.69 -19.62
CA PRO A 179 -17.28 11.75 -18.32
C PRO A 179 -16.63 10.80 -17.33
N VAL A 180 -16.19 11.35 -16.20
CA VAL A 180 -15.59 10.60 -15.10
C VAL A 180 -16.03 11.22 -13.80
N GLU A 181 -16.41 10.38 -12.84
CA GLU A 181 -16.69 10.83 -11.48
C GLU A 181 -16.09 9.89 -10.44
N LYS A 182 -15.91 10.47 -9.26
CA LYS A 182 -15.50 9.78 -8.05
C LYS A 182 -16.70 9.11 -7.42
N LEU A 183 -16.55 7.86 -7.00
CA LEU A 183 -17.56 7.10 -6.27
C LEU A 183 -16.96 6.64 -4.95
N ASP A 184 -17.42 7.26 -3.86
CA ASP A 184 -17.08 6.80 -2.52
C ASP A 184 -17.79 5.47 -2.27
N ILE A 185 -17.00 4.42 -2.09
CA ILE A 185 -17.45 3.09 -1.68
C ILE A 185 -17.03 2.86 -0.22
N THR A 186 -16.90 1.61 0.22
CA THR A 186 -16.43 1.29 1.58
C THR A 186 -15.41 0.16 1.53
N THR A 187 -14.75 -0.11 2.65
CA THR A 187 -13.87 -1.27 2.82
C THR A 187 -14.63 -2.59 3.02
N ASP A 188 -15.95 -2.53 3.20
CA ASP A 188 -16.81 -3.73 3.24
C ASP A 188 -17.15 -4.19 1.82
N PRO A 189 -16.77 -5.42 1.41
CA PRO A 189 -16.88 -5.86 0.03
C PRO A 189 -18.34 -5.93 -0.47
N THR A 190 -19.27 -6.34 0.39
CA THR A 190 -20.70 -6.46 0.04
C THR A 190 -21.31 -5.08 -0.20
N LYS A 191 -21.03 -4.12 0.69
CA LYS A 191 -21.48 -2.74 0.52
C LYS A 191 -20.83 -2.07 -0.68
N ALA A 192 -19.53 -2.26 -0.88
CA ALA A 192 -18.81 -1.73 -2.04
C ALA A 192 -19.41 -2.23 -3.37
N LEU A 193 -19.66 -3.54 -3.47
CA LEU A 193 -20.33 -4.13 -4.62
C LEU A 193 -21.71 -3.51 -4.85
N THR A 194 -22.51 -3.39 -3.80
CA THR A 194 -23.87 -2.81 -3.87
C THR A 194 -23.83 -1.38 -4.38
N ILE A 195 -22.92 -0.55 -3.85
CA ILE A 195 -22.77 0.86 -4.27
C ILE A 195 -22.37 0.95 -5.74
N MET A 196 -21.37 0.17 -6.17
CA MET A 196 -20.95 0.13 -7.58
C MET A 196 -22.07 -0.38 -8.49
N LYS A 197 -22.84 -1.38 -8.07
CA LYS A 197 -24.00 -1.88 -8.82
C LYS A 197 -25.06 -0.79 -9.01
N SER A 198 -25.46 -0.11 -7.93
CA SER A 198 -26.42 0.99 -8.00
C SER A 198 -25.94 2.12 -8.90
N TYR A 199 -24.65 2.41 -8.90
CA TYR A 199 -24.05 3.38 -9.81
C TYR A 199 -24.18 2.95 -11.28
N LEU A 200 -23.82 1.71 -11.63
CA LEU A 200 -23.94 1.20 -13.00
C LEU A 200 -25.41 1.20 -13.49
N MET A 201 -26.36 0.90 -12.60
CA MET A 201 -27.79 0.97 -12.93
C MET A 201 -28.25 2.39 -13.23
N LYS A 202 -27.78 3.38 -12.47
CA LYS A 202 -28.10 4.80 -12.68
C LYS A 202 -27.42 5.38 -13.93
N HIS A 203 -26.31 4.77 -14.34
CA HIS A 203 -25.47 5.26 -15.42
C HIS A 203 -25.05 4.13 -16.37
N PRO A 204 -26.01 3.65 -17.19
CA PRO A 204 -25.84 2.45 -18.02
C PRO A 204 -24.82 2.61 -19.16
N ASP A 205 -24.34 3.83 -19.41
CA ASP A 205 -23.27 4.16 -20.35
C ASP A 205 -21.85 4.01 -19.75
N THR A 206 -21.74 3.71 -18.46
CA THR A 206 -20.44 3.44 -17.80
C THR A 206 -19.82 2.15 -18.33
N ASP A 207 -18.65 2.26 -18.95
CA ASP A 207 -17.91 1.13 -19.53
C ASP A 207 -16.47 1.00 -18.97
N ALA A 208 -16.07 1.87 -18.03
CA ALA A 208 -14.82 1.75 -17.29
C ALA A 208 -14.99 1.93 -15.77
N ILE A 209 -14.38 1.04 -14.99
CA ILE A 209 -14.24 1.17 -13.54
C ILE A 209 -12.73 1.23 -13.21
N PHE A 210 -12.31 2.30 -12.55
CA PHE A 210 -11.00 2.38 -11.91
C PHE A 210 -11.13 2.04 -10.44
N THR A 211 -10.31 1.11 -9.97
CA THR A 211 -10.24 0.71 -8.55
C THR A 211 -8.86 1.03 -8.01
N LEU A 212 -8.81 1.60 -6.80
CA LEU A 212 -7.58 2.19 -6.27
C LEU A 212 -6.83 1.29 -5.28
N GLY A 213 -7.13 0.00 -5.28
CA GLY A 213 -6.54 -1.00 -4.38
C GLY A 213 -7.41 -2.27 -4.31
N PRO A 214 -6.97 -3.33 -3.60
CA PRO A 214 -7.64 -4.62 -3.55
C PRO A 214 -9.08 -4.54 -3.03
N LEU A 215 -9.34 -3.69 -2.04
CA LEU A 215 -10.66 -3.50 -1.42
C LEU A 215 -11.71 -2.95 -2.38
N GLY A 216 -11.31 -2.20 -3.41
CA GLY A 216 -12.18 -1.80 -4.52
C GLY A 216 -12.20 -2.82 -5.66
N ALA A 217 -11.04 -3.37 -6.01
CA ALA A 217 -10.88 -4.29 -7.15
C ALA A 217 -11.66 -5.59 -6.97
N HIS A 218 -11.61 -6.20 -5.79
CA HIS A 218 -12.23 -7.49 -5.52
C HIS A 218 -13.76 -7.47 -5.68
N PRO A 219 -14.51 -6.51 -5.09
CA PRO A 219 -15.95 -6.40 -5.33
C PRO A 219 -16.29 -5.94 -6.75
N ALA A 220 -15.44 -5.14 -7.41
CA ALA A 220 -15.68 -4.73 -8.79
C ALA A 220 -15.56 -5.92 -9.77
N ILE A 221 -14.55 -6.77 -9.59
CA ILE A 221 -14.38 -8.01 -10.36
C ILE A 221 -15.61 -8.91 -10.17
N GLN A 222 -16.04 -9.11 -8.92
CA GLN A 222 -17.21 -9.91 -8.61
C GLN A 222 -18.48 -9.35 -9.26
N LEU A 223 -18.70 -8.03 -9.17
CA LEU A 223 -19.83 -7.35 -9.81
C LEU A 223 -19.86 -7.60 -11.32
N VAL A 224 -18.73 -7.42 -12.00
CA VAL A 224 -18.65 -7.58 -13.46
C VAL A 224 -18.88 -9.03 -13.89
N GLU A 225 -18.43 -10.00 -13.10
CA GLU A 225 -18.71 -11.43 -13.32
C GLU A 225 -20.20 -11.76 -13.11
N GLU A 226 -20.79 -11.37 -11.97
CA GLU A 226 -22.17 -11.70 -11.58
C GLU A 226 -23.22 -11.06 -12.50
N GLU A 227 -22.97 -9.84 -12.98
CA GLU A 227 -23.91 -9.11 -13.85
C GLU A 227 -23.71 -9.43 -15.35
N GLY A 228 -22.81 -10.35 -15.71
CA GLY A 228 -22.55 -10.68 -17.12
C GLY A 228 -22.01 -9.49 -17.93
N LEU A 229 -21.19 -8.66 -17.27
CA LEU A 229 -20.61 -7.44 -17.83
C LEU A 229 -19.18 -7.63 -18.33
N VAL A 230 -18.62 -8.85 -18.26
CA VAL A 230 -17.30 -9.18 -18.79
C VAL A 230 -17.20 -8.76 -20.25
N GLY A 231 -16.17 -7.98 -20.59
CA GLY A 231 -15.95 -7.41 -21.92
C GLY A 231 -16.81 -6.19 -22.27
N LYS A 232 -17.86 -5.88 -21.47
CA LYS A 232 -18.69 -4.68 -21.62
C LYS A 232 -18.23 -3.55 -20.69
N VAL A 233 -17.87 -3.90 -19.46
CA VAL A 233 -17.29 -2.98 -18.47
C VAL A 233 -15.87 -3.44 -18.19
N LYS A 234 -14.90 -2.56 -18.44
CA LYS A 234 -13.48 -2.85 -18.25
C LYS A 234 -13.00 -2.31 -16.90
N ILE A 235 -12.18 -3.09 -16.19
CA ILE A 235 -11.60 -2.67 -14.91
C ILE A 235 -10.13 -2.30 -15.10
N GLY A 236 -9.74 -1.11 -14.65
CA GLY A 236 -8.35 -0.73 -14.38
C GLY A 236 -8.10 -0.75 -12.88
N ALA A 237 -7.14 -1.54 -12.43
CA ALA A 237 -6.84 -1.68 -11.01
C ALA A 237 -5.53 -0.99 -10.61
N ILE A 238 -5.35 -0.86 -9.30
CA ILE A 238 -4.08 -0.59 -8.66
C ILE A 238 -3.88 -1.71 -7.63
N ASP A 239 -2.63 -2.14 -7.48
CA ASP A 239 -2.15 -3.27 -6.68
C ASP A 239 -2.37 -4.65 -7.28
N LEU A 240 -1.67 -5.62 -6.68
CA LEU A 240 -1.69 -7.01 -7.08
C LEU A 240 -2.25 -7.89 -5.96
N THR A 241 -3.07 -8.84 -6.37
CA THR A 241 -3.44 -10.02 -5.59
C THR A 241 -3.66 -11.18 -6.57
N THR A 242 -3.72 -12.41 -6.08
CA THR A 242 -4.06 -13.57 -6.93
C THR A 242 -5.37 -13.34 -7.70
N LYS A 243 -6.38 -12.76 -7.04
CA LYS A 243 -7.68 -12.43 -7.66
C LYS A 243 -7.54 -11.43 -8.80
N ILE A 244 -6.70 -10.40 -8.65
CA ILE A 244 -6.46 -9.40 -9.70
C ILE A 244 -5.68 -10.03 -10.86
N THR A 245 -4.61 -10.79 -10.60
CA THR A 245 -3.83 -11.44 -11.67
C THR A 245 -4.66 -12.48 -12.44
N ASP A 246 -5.53 -13.22 -11.75
CA ASP A 246 -6.46 -14.16 -12.40
C ASP A 246 -7.51 -13.43 -13.24
N ALA A 247 -8.03 -12.30 -12.76
CA ALA A 247 -8.96 -11.46 -13.50
C ALA A 247 -8.33 -10.84 -14.75
N ILE A 248 -7.02 -10.54 -14.74
CA ILE A 248 -6.27 -10.10 -15.92
C ILE A 248 -6.23 -11.21 -16.98
N LYS A 249 -5.90 -12.44 -16.58
CA LYS A 249 -5.89 -13.61 -17.49
C LYS A 249 -7.26 -13.85 -18.12
N LYS A 250 -8.33 -13.71 -17.33
CA LYS A 250 -9.73 -13.82 -17.78
C LYS A 250 -10.20 -12.62 -18.63
N GLY A 251 -9.45 -11.51 -18.68
CA GLY A 251 -9.82 -10.30 -19.42
C GLY A 251 -10.89 -9.43 -18.75
N ILE A 252 -11.14 -9.64 -17.46
CA ILE A 252 -12.07 -8.82 -16.65
C ILE A 252 -11.38 -7.52 -16.22
N VAL A 253 -10.14 -7.67 -15.73
CA VAL A 253 -9.22 -6.55 -15.46
C VAL A 253 -8.32 -6.39 -16.67
N VAL A 254 -8.19 -5.18 -17.18
CA VAL A 254 -7.39 -4.91 -18.38
C VAL A 254 -5.92 -4.75 -18.03
N PHE A 255 -5.66 -4.05 -16.92
CA PHE A 255 -4.34 -3.86 -16.36
C PHE A 255 -4.46 -3.58 -14.85
N THR A 256 -3.36 -3.70 -14.14
CA THR A 256 -3.19 -3.12 -12.81
C THR A 256 -1.89 -2.34 -12.71
N ILE A 257 -1.82 -1.37 -11.81
CA ILE A 257 -0.59 -0.67 -11.44
C ILE A 257 0.04 -1.37 -10.24
N ASP A 258 1.26 -1.83 -10.41
CA ASP A 258 2.09 -2.39 -9.36
C ASP A 258 2.95 -1.31 -8.69
N GLN A 259 2.92 -1.31 -7.36
CA GLN A 259 3.73 -0.44 -6.51
C GLN A 259 4.75 -1.20 -5.65
N GLN A 260 4.94 -2.50 -5.91
CA GLN A 260 5.91 -3.37 -5.25
C GLN A 260 5.86 -3.27 -3.71
N GLN A 261 4.70 -3.63 -3.15
CA GLN A 261 4.35 -3.55 -1.73
C GLN A 261 5.44 -4.13 -0.81
N TYR A 262 6.08 -5.23 -1.23
CA TYR A 262 7.16 -5.87 -0.48
C TYR A 262 8.34 -4.92 -0.26
N LEU A 263 8.74 -4.15 -1.29
CA LEU A 263 9.84 -3.18 -1.17
C LEU A 263 9.51 -2.06 -0.19
N GLN A 264 8.24 -1.69 -0.07
CA GLN A 264 7.79 -0.67 0.87
C GLN A 264 7.87 -1.13 2.33
N GLY A 265 7.87 -2.44 2.59
CA GLY A 265 8.18 -3.01 3.91
C GLY A 265 9.66 -3.28 4.12
N TYR A 266 10.36 -3.74 3.07
CA TYR A 266 11.74 -4.21 3.13
C TYR A 266 12.77 -3.07 3.22
N LEU A 267 12.69 -2.10 2.30
CA LEU A 267 13.65 -1.00 2.20
C LEU A 267 13.71 -0.07 3.43
N PRO A 268 12.59 0.37 4.05
CA PRO A 268 12.68 1.29 5.19
C PRO A 268 13.39 0.67 6.40
N VAL A 269 13.28 -0.64 6.62
CA VAL A 269 14.02 -1.36 7.68
C VAL A 269 15.53 -1.28 7.41
N ILE A 270 15.94 -1.49 6.16
CA ILE A 270 17.35 -1.40 5.75
C ILE A 270 17.86 0.03 5.90
N PHE A 271 17.08 1.01 5.47
CA PHE A 271 17.45 2.41 5.54
C PHE A 271 17.62 2.88 6.98
N LEU A 272 16.71 2.50 7.88
CA LEU A 272 16.88 2.79 9.31
C LEU A 272 18.10 2.08 9.91
N TYR A 273 18.33 0.82 9.56
CA TYR A 273 19.54 0.10 10.01
C TYR A 273 20.82 0.81 9.54
N LEU A 274 20.95 1.09 8.24
CA LEU A 274 22.13 1.76 7.68
C LEU A 274 22.33 3.18 8.23
N TYR A 275 21.23 3.89 8.47
CA TYR A 275 21.28 5.21 9.11
C TYR A 275 21.81 5.12 10.55
N LYS A 276 21.37 4.12 11.32
CA LYS A 276 21.80 3.93 12.71
C LYS A 276 23.24 3.45 12.86
N GLU A 277 23.72 2.63 11.91
CA GLU A 277 25.09 2.12 11.92
C GLU A 277 26.10 3.14 11.33
N TYR A 278 25.72 3.81 10.25
CA TYR A 278 26.67 4.51 9.37
C TYR A 278 26.25 5.93 8.99
N GLY A 279 25.06 6.39 9.40
CA GLY A 279 24.51 7.68 8.97
C GLY A 279 24.09 7.72 7.49
N LEU A 280 23.94 6.58 6.83
CA LEU A 280 23.62 6.50 5.41
C LEU A 280 22.11 6.48 5.18
N ILE A 281 21.62 7.39 4.34
CA ILE A 281 20.21 7.46 3.93
C ILE A 281 20.10 7.98 2.48
N PRO A 282 19.22 7.43 1.64
CA PRO A 282 18.92 8.02 0.34
C PRO A 282 18.26 9.40 0.46
N HIS A 283 18.40 10.23 -0.57
CA HIS A 283 17.77 11.55 -0.62
C HIS A 283 16.32 11.47 -1.13
N GLU A 284 15.44 12.28 -0.54
CA GLU A 284 14.04 12.50 -0.94
C GLU A 284 13.14 11.25 -1.02
N LYS A 285 13.20 10.50 -2.13
CA LYS A 285 12.23 9.46 -2.47
C LYS A 285 12.92 8.26 -3.11
N VAL A 286 12.51 7.07 -2.71
CA VAL A 286 12.83 5.80 -3.38
C VAL A 286 11.54 5.23 -3.94
N LEU A 287 11.39 5.35 -5.26
CA LEU A 287 10.17 4.93 -5.95
C LEU A 287 10.16 3.41 -6.18
N THR A 288 9.05 2.77 -5.83
CA THR A 288 8.80 1.33 -6.01
C THR A 288 7.72 1.06 -7.06
N GLY A 289 7.35 2.10 -7.83
CA GLY A 289 6.32 2.08 -8.87
C GLY A 289 6.11 3.51 -9.41
N PRO A 290 5.14 3.70 -10.32
CA PRO A 290 4.19 2.72 -10.85
C PRO A 290 4.78 1.83 -11.98
N SER A 291 4.54 0.53 -11.92
CA SER A 291 4.76 -0.41 -13.04
C SER A 291 3.44 -0.96 -13.55
N ILE A 292 3.27 -1.11 -14.87
CA ILE A 292 2.03 -1.67 -15.43
C ILE A 292 2.14 -3.19 -15.51
N VAL A 293 1.11 -3.88 -15.00
CA VAL A 293 0.90 -5.31 -15.18
C VAL A 293 -0.34 -5.55 -16.01
N ASP A 294 -0.22 -6.31 -17.08
CA ASP A 294 -1.31 -6.70 -17.98
C ASP A 294 -1.05 -8.10 -18.55
N LYS A 295 -1.85 -8.52 -19.55
CA LYS A 295 -1.72 -9.86 -20.16
C LYS A 295 -0.32 -10.16 -20.71
N SER A 296 0.46 -9.16 -21.11
CA SER A 296 1.79 -9.37 -21.68
C SER A 296 2.85 -9.77 -20.66
N ASN A 297 2.64 -9.48 -19.36
CA ASN A 297 3.65 -9.70 -18.32
C ASN A 297 3.09 -10.27 -17.00
N VAL A 298 1.79 -10.52 -16.89
CA VAL A 298 1.16 -11.04 -15.66
C VAL A 298 1.77 -12.36 -15.18
N GLU A 299 2.19 -13.23 -16.10
CA GLU A 299 2.82 -14.52 -15.76
C GLU A 299 4.14 -14.34 -15.00
N ILE A 300 4.88 -13.27 -15.28
CA ILE A 300 6.16 -12.95 -14.60
C ILE A 300 5.90 -12.65 -13.12
N VAL A 301 4.82 -11.92 -12.82
CA VAL A 301 4.53 -11.45 -11.46
C VAL A 301 3.66 -12.42 -10.65
N GLU A 302 2.85 -13.25 -11.31
CA GLU A 302 1.93 -14.19 -10.64
C GLU A 302 2.66 -15.13 -9.67
N LYS A 303 3.84 -15.65 -10.07
CA LYS A 303 4.66 -16.50 -9.20
C LYS A 303 5.04 -15.77 -7.91
N THR A 304 5.46 -14.51 -8.02
CA THR A 304 5.86 -13.70 -6.85
C THR A 304 4.68 -13.28 -5.99
N VAL A 305 3.50 -13.06 -6.58
CA VAL A 305 2.25 -12.80 -5.82
C VAL A 305 1.89 -14.02 -4.96
N LYS A 306 1.93 -15.23 -5.52
CA LYS A 306 1.65 -16.47 -4.75
C LYS A 306 2.65 -16.73 -3.63
N MET A 307 3.88 -16.24 -3.78
CA MET A 307 4.93 -16.33 -2.76
C MET A 307 4.87 -15.18 -1.74
N GLY A 308 3.96 -14.22 -1.90
CA GLY A 308 3.77 -13.07 -1.01
C GLY A 308 4.80 -11.95 -1.17
N TYR A 309 5.48 -11.85 -2.31
CA TYR A 309 6.45 -10.77 -2.61
C TYR A 309 5.85 -9.61 -3.41
N ARG A 310 4.59 -9.72 -3.84
CA ARG A 310 3.87 -8.80 -4.72
C ARG A 310 2.39 -8.87 -4.42
#